data_AF-A0A3A8PHK9-F1
#
_entry.id   AF-A0A3A8PHK9-F1
#
_cell.length_a   1.000
_cell.length_b   1.000
_cell.length_c   1.000
_cell.angle_alpha   90.00
_cell.angle_beta   90.00
_cell.angle_gamma   90.00
#
_symmetry.space_group_name_H-M   'P 1'
#
loop_
_entity.id
_entity.type
_entity.pdbx_description
1 polymer ?
#
loop_
_entity_poly.entity_id
_entity_poly.type
_entity_poly.pdbx_seq_one_letter_code
_entity_poly.pdbx_strand_id
1 'polypeptide(L)'
;MAPGQEPSMTQPAGLQAGGEVYASMIAKARALLPQLRERAARTEELRHLPPETEKDLHDAGLFRMLQPARIGGAELDYVALVDCAELLGQADASVAWNLANLASHH
;
A
#
# COMPACT_ATOMS: atom_id res chain seq x y z
N MET A 1 42.64 -6.89 30.79
CA MET A 1 42.04 -6.13 29.68
C MET A 1 41.02 -7.05 29.02
N ALA A 2 39.75 -6.92 29.36
CA ALA A 2 38.68 -7.79 28.84
C ALA A 2 38.17 -7.21 27.50
N PRO A 3 37.86 -8.04 26.49
CA PRO A 3 37.31 -7.58 25.22
C PRO A 3 35.88 -7.06 25.44
N GLY A 4 35.62 -5.84 24.95
CA GLY A 4 34.30 -5.22 25.00
C GLY A 4 33.30 -6.01 24.19
N GLN A 5 32.19 -6.40 24.81
CA GLN A 5 31.03 -6.91 24.10
C GLN A 5 30.44 -5.80 23.23
N GLU A 6 30.31 -6.06 21.92
CA GLU A 6 29.55 -5.19 21.03
C GLU A 6 28.08 -5.15 21.49
N PRO A 7 27.44 -3.96 21.54
CA PRO A 7 26.06 -3.86 21.94
C PRO A 7 25.18 -4.53 20.89
N SER A 8 24.46 -5.59 21.29
CA SER A 8 23.41 -6.21 20.49
C SER A 8 22.36 -5.16 20.14
N MET A 9 22.30 -4.77 18.86
CA MET A 9 21.22 -3.96 18.30
C MET A 9 19.96 -4.80 18.22
N THR A 10 19.30 -5.02 19.36
CA THR A 10 17.90 -5.45 19.36
C THR A 10 17.09 -4.29 18.80
N GLN A 11 16.74 -4.36 17.52
CA GLN A 11 15.89 -3.37 16.88
C GLN A 11 14.54 -3.37 17.61
N PRO A 12 13.97 -2.22 17.98
CA PRO A 12 12.73 -2.18 18.75
C PRO A 12 11.64 -2.88 17.94
N ALA A 13 10.93 -3.82 18.55
CA ALA A 13 9.94 -4.68 17.90
C ALA A 13 8.89 -3.90 17.08
N GLY A 14 8.60 -2.65 17.46
CA GLY A 14 7.70 -1.76 16.71
C GLY A 14 8.21 -1.36 15.31
N LEU A 15 9.52 -1.20 15.12
CA LEU A 15 10.09 -0.85 13.81
C LEU A 15 10.08 -2.06 12.85
N GLN A 16 10.24 -3.28 13.41
CA GLN A 16 10.14 -4.52 12.63
C GLN A 16 8.71 -4.81 12.19
N ALA A 17 7.75 -4.65 13.12
CA ALA A 17 6.33 -4.80 12.80
C ALA A 17 5.88 -3.81 11.72
N GLY A 18 6.31 -2.54 11.79
CA GLY A 18 6.03 -1.56 10.73
C GLY A 18 6.60 -1.97 9.36
N GLY A 19 7.82 -2.50 9.33
CA GLY A 19 8.44 -3.02 8.10
C GLY A 19 7.71 -4.21 7.49
N GLU A 20 7.23 -5.15 8.31
CA GLU A 20 6.43 -6.30 7.86
C GLU A 20 5.06 -5.86 7.30
N VAL A 21 4.39 -4.91 7.97
CA VAL A 21 3.11 -4.37 7.51
C VAL A 21 3.29 -3.59 6.20
N TYR A 22 4.34 -2.79 6.07
CA TYR A 22 4.71 -2.13 4.82
C TYR A 22 4.94 -3.15 3.69
N ALA A 23 5.76 -4.17 3.93
CA ALA A 23 6.05 -5.20 2.93
C ALA A 23 4.77 -5.96 2.49
N SER A 24 3.88 -6.25 3.43
CA SER A 24 2.56 -6.84 3.13
C SER A 24 1.73 -5.93 2.23
N MET A 25 1.73 -4.62 2.48
CA MET A 25 0.98 -3.65 1.67
C MET A 25 1.49 -3.59 0.22
N ILE A 26 2.81 -3.54 0.04
CA ILE A 26 3.44 -3.58 -1.28
C ILE A 26 3.12 -4.90 -2.00
N ALA A 27 3.14 -6.03 -1.29
CA ALA A 27 2.79 -7.33 -1.87
C ALA A 27 1.33 -7.38 -2.35
N LYS A 28 0.40 -6.82 -1.58
CA LYS A 28 -1.02 -6.73 -1.96
C LYS A 28 -1.23 -5.83 -3.17
N ALA A 29 -0.59 -4.66 -3.21
CA ALA A 29 -0.63 -3.79 -4.40
C ALA A 29 -0.07 -4.52 -5.63
N ARG A 30 1.08 -5.21 -5.48
CA ARG A 30 1.70 -6.01 -6.56
C ARG A 30 0.77 -7.08 -7.13
N ALA A 31 0.01 -7.74 -6.26
CA ALA A 31 -0.88 -8.83 -6.65
C ALA A 31 -2.01 -8.36 -7.59
N LEU A 32 -2.40 -7.07 -7.53
CA LEU A 32 -3.47 -6.50 -8.35
C LEU A 32 -3.02 -6.14 -9.78
N LEU A 33 -1.72 -5.95 -10.03
CA LEU A 33 -1.21 -5.47 -11.31
C LEU A 33 -1.74 -6.23 -12.54
N PRO A 34 -1.81 -7.59 -12.55
CA PRO A 34 -2.33 -8.31 -13.70
C PRO A 34 -3.79 -7.96 -14.02
N GLN A 35 -4.66 -7.92 -13.00
CA GLN A 35 -6.08 -7.60 -13.22
C GLN A 35 -6.28 -6.13 -13.60
N LEU A 36 -5.50 -5.21 -13.01
CA LEU A 36 -5.55 -3.80 -13.37
C LEU A 36 -5.13 -3.57 -14.83
N ARG A 37 -4.08 -4.24 -15.30
CA ARG A 37 -3.66 -4.16 -16.72
C ARG A 37 -4.73 -4.65 -17.67
N GLU A 38 -5.39 -5.75 -17.33
CA GLU A 38 -6.49 -6.30 -18.13
C GLU A 38 -7.66 -5.31 -18.22
N ARG A 39 -7.94 -4.59 -17.13
CA ARG A 39 -9.10 -3.68 -17.03
C ARG A 39 -8.81 -2.25 -17.49
N ALA A 40 -7.56 -1.86 -17.71
CA ALA A 40 -7.17 -0.46 -17.95
C ALA A 40 -7.91 0.21 -19.11
N ALA A 41 -8.09 -0.49 -20.24
CA ALA A 41 -8.86 0.04 -21.37
C ALA A 41 -10.34 0.29 -21.01
N ARG A 42 -10.94 -0.60 -20.23
CA ARG A 42 -12.31 -0.44 -19.73
C ARG A 42 -12.41 0.70 -18.71
N THR A 43 -11.41 0.89 -17.85
CA THR A 43 -11.34 2.07 -16.96
C THR A 43 -11.43 3.37 -17.76
N GLU A 44 -10.66 3.47 -18.85
CA GLU A 44 -10.67 4.65 -19.72
C GLU A 44 -12.04 4.86 -20.38
N GLU A 45 -12.63 3.82 -20.95
CA GLU A 45 -13.95 3.88 -21.59
C GLU A 45 -15.06 4.30 -20.62
N LEU A 46 -15.05 3.77 -19.40
CA LEU A 46 -16.04 4.08 -18.37
C LEU A 46 -15.88 5.49 -17.80
N ARG A 47 -14.67 6.06 -17.88
CA ARG A 47 -14.30 7.33 -17.23
C ARG A 47 -14.50 7.33 -15.71
N HIS A 48 -14.46 6.14 -15.11
CA HIS A 48 -14.40 5.89 -13.67
C HIS A 48 -13.85 4.48 -13.44
N LEU A 49 -13.47 4.16 -12.20
CA LEU A 49 -13.01 2.83 -11.86
C LEU A 49 -14.11 1.78 -12.10
N PRO A 50 -13.80 0.64 -12.76
CA PRO A 50 -14.69 -0.51 -12.75
C PRO A 50 -15.03 -0.89 -11.29
N PRO A 51 -16.29 -1.22 -10.95
CA PRO A 51 -16.68 -1.54 -9.57
C PRO A 51 -15.85 -2.68 -8.95
N GLU A 52 -15.44 -3.66 -9.75
CA GLU A 52 -14.56 -4.74 -9.30
C GLU A 52 -13.15 -4.25 -8.93
N THR A 53 -12.62 -3.22 -9.60
CA THR A 53 -11.32 -2.62 -9.28
C THR A 53 -11.39 -1.87 -7.96
N GLU A 54 -12.44 -1.08 -7.74
CA GLU A 54 -12.67 -0.41 -6.45
C GLU A 54 -12.79 -1.45 -5.31
N LYS A 55 -13.56 -2.52 -5.55
CA LYS A 55 -13.70 -3.63 -4.58
C LYS A 55 -12.36 -4.27 -4.26
N ASP A 56 -11.53 -4.57 -5.26
CA ASP A 56 -10.22 -5.20 -5.07
C ASP A 56 -9.29 -4.32 -4.20
N LEU A 57 -9.32 -2.99 -4.39
CA LEU A 57 -8.56 -2.04 -3.56
C LEU A 57 -9.04 -2.02 -2.10
N HIS A 58 -10.35 -2.10 -1.88
CA HIS A 58 -10.94 -2.21 -0.55
C HIS A 58 -10.60 -3.53 0.14
N ASP A 59 -10.74 -4.65 -0.56
CA ASP A 59 -10.45 -5.99 -0.04
C ASP A 59 -8.95 -6.14 0.29
N ALA A 60 -8.07 -5.55 -0.51
CA ALA A 60 -6.64 -5.48 -0.23
C ALA A 60 -6.34 -4.58 1.00
N GLY A 61 -7.25 -3.67 1.35
CA GLY A 61 -7.08 -2.71 2.44
C GLY A 61 -6.16 -1.53 2.09
N LEU A 62 -5.94 -1.27 0.79
CA LEU A 62 -5.01 -0.23 0.33
C LEU A 62 -5.47 1.18 0.74
N PHE A 63 -6.78 1.43 0.82
CA PHE A 63 -7.30 2.71 1.34
C PHE A 63 -7.02 2.95 2.82
N ARG A 64 -6.61 1.92 3.57
CA ARG A 64 -6.40 1.99 5.03
C ARG A 64 -4.93 2.14 5.43
N MET A 65 -4.03 2.37 4.48
CA MET A 65 -2.59 2.50 4.73
C MET A 65 -2.25 3.55 5.77
N LEU A 66 -2.87 4.74 5.69
CA LEU A 66 -2.53 5.89 6.53
C LEU A 66 -3.47 6.07 7.74
N GLN A 67 -4.55 5.31 7.79
CA GLN A 67 -5.57 5.47 8.83
C GLN A 67 -5.06 4.98 10.20
N PRO A 68 -5.57 5.55 11.31
CA PRO A 68 -5.22 5.11 12.66
C PRO A 68 -5.53 3.63 12.94
N ALA A 69 -4.66 2.96 13.69
CA ALA A 69 -4.76 1.55 14.05
C ALA A 69 -5.99 1.30 14.92
N ARG A 70 -6.37 2.28 15.75
CA ARG A 70 -7.59 2.25 16.58
C ARG A 70 -8.90 2.11 15.79
N ILE A 71 -8.89 2.43 14.49
CA ILE A 71 -10.04 2.24 13.58
C ILE A 71 -9.76 1.16 12.52
N GLY A 72 -8.72 0.34 12.72
CA GLY A 72 -8.35 -0.75 11.83
C GLY A 72 -7.50 -0.33 10.62
N GLY A 73 -6.87 0.84 10.68
CA GLY A 73 -5.85 1.26 9.70
C GLY A 73 -4.47 0.68 10.00
N ALA A 74 -3.54 0.87 9.07
CA ALA A 74 -2.18 0.34 9.18
C ALA A 74 -1.17 1.32 9.82
N GLU A 75 -1.54 2.60 10.00
CA GLU A 75 -0.65 3.67 10.51
C GLU A 75 0.74 3.70 9.83
N LEU A 76 0.79 3.41 8.53
CA LEU A 76 2.04 3.45 7.77
C LEU A 76 2.44 4.89 7.46
N ASP A 77 3.75 5.09 7.29
CA ASP A 77 4.30 6.34 6.77
C ASP A 77 3.82 6.62 5.33
N TYR A 78 3.78 7.90 4.96
CA TYR A 78 3.30 8.37 3.66
C TYR A 78 4.05 7.75 2.47
N VAL A 79 5.29 7.28 2.68
CA VAL A 79 6.07 6.54 1.68
C VAL A 79 5.33 5.29 1.18
N ALA A 80 4.58 4.60 2.04
CA ALA A 80 3.80 3.42 1.65
C ALA A 80 2.72 3.77 0.61
N LEU A 81 2.08 4.94 0.76
CA LEU A 81 1.08 5.41 -0.19
C LEU A 81 1.73 5.69 -1.56
N VAL A 82 2.86 6.39 -1.56
CA VAL A 82 3.58 6.75 -2.78
C VAL A 82 4.07 5.51 -3.52
N ASP A 83 4.70 4.56 -2.81
CA ASP A 83 5.23 3.34 -3.41
C ASP A 83 4.12 2.44 -3.95
N CYS A 84 2.99 2.32 -3.24
CA CYS A 84 1.84 1.57 -3.75
C CYS A 84 1.24 2.25 -4.98
N ALA A 85 1.07 3.58 -4.96
CA ALA A 85 0.54 4.31 -6.10
C ALA A 85 1.45 4.21 -7.32
N GLU A 86 2.78 4.35 -7.14
CA GLU A 86 3.76 4.14 -8.21
C GLU A 86 3.61 2.73 -8.82
N LEU A 87 3.52 1.71 -7.97
CA LEU A 87 3.42 0.33 -8.40
C LEU A 87 2.12 0.06 -9.18
N LEU A 88 0.97 0.54 -8.70
CA LEU A 88 -0.30 0.42 -9.42
C LEU A 88 -0.30 1.21 -10.74
N GLY A 89 0.42 2.35 -10.78
CA GLY A 89 0.56 3.18 -11.96
C GLY A 89 1.25 2.47 -13.13
N GLN A 90 2.04 1.43 -12.85
CA GLN A 90 2.62 0.54 -13.88
C GLN A 90 1.58 -0.35 -14.59
N ALA A 91 0.32 -0.35 -14.11
CA ALA A 91 -0.80 -1.07 -14.68
C ALA A 91 -1.89 -0.12 -15.18
N ASP A 92 -2.31 0.83 -14.35
CA ASP A 92 -3.35 1.81 -14.66
C ASP A 92 -3.11 3.09 -13.83
N ALA A 93 -2.82 4.20 -14.53
CA ALA A 93 -2.53 5.49 -13.90
C ALA A 93 -3.77 6.12 -13.22
N SER A 94 -4.97 5.86 -13.75
CA SER A 94 -6.23 6.34 -13.17
C SER A 94 -6.50 5.64 -11.83
N VAL A 95 -6.21 4.35 -11.73
CA VAL A 95 -6.28 3.59 -10.47
C VAL A 95 -5.30 4.14 -9.44
N ALA A 96 -4.04 4.36 -9.84
CA ALA A 96 -3.03 4.93 -8.96
C ALA A 96 -3.44 6.30 -8.41
N TRP A 97 -3.96 7.18 -9.27
CA TRP A 97 -4.43 8.50 -8.87
C TRP A 97 -5.60 8.42 -7.88
N ASN A 98 -6.61 7.59 -8.15
CA ASN A 98 -7.76 7.43 -7.26
C ASN A 98 -7.35 6.86 -5.90
N LEU A 99 -6.45 5.88 -5.85
CA LEU A 99 -5.91 5.37 -4.58
C LEU A 99 -5.20 6.48 -3.79
N ALA A 100 -4.25 7.17 -4.42
CA ALA A 100 -3.46 8.22 -3.76
C ALA A 100 -4.34 9.36 -3.24
N ASN A 101 -5.30 9.80 -4.04
CA ASN A 101 -6.21 10.87 -3.67
C ASN A 101 -7.12 10.44 -2.52
N LEU A 102 -7.84 9.32 -2.64
CA LEU A 102 -8.82 8.91 -1.62
C LEU A 102 -8.15 8.55 -0.29
N ALA A 103 -7.06 7.78 -0.31
CA ALA A 103 -6.38 7.33 0.91
C ALA A 103 -5.65 8.46 1.67
N SER A 104 -5.38 9.60 1.03
CA SER A 104 -4.77 10.76 1.70
C SER A 104 -5.81 11.73 2.30
N HIS A 105 -7.08 11.61 1.91
CA HIS A 105 -8.16 12.51 2.36
C HIS A 105 -9.17 11.84 3.30
N HIS A 106 -9.27 10.51 3.31
CA HIS A 106 -10.29 9.74 4.04
C HIS A 106 -9.69 8.61 4.90
#